data_AF-A0A9W4RVD0-F1
#
_entry.id   AF-A0A9W4RVD0-F1
#
_cell.length_a   1.000
_cell.length_b   1.000
_cell.length_c   1.000
_cell.angle_alpha   90.00
_cell.angle_beta   90.00
_cell.angle_gamma   90.00
#
_symmetry.space_group_name_H-M   'P 1'
#
loop_
_entity.id
_entity.type
_entity.pdbx_description
1 polymer ?
#
loop_
_entity_poly.entity_id
_entity_poly.type
_entity_poly.pdbx_seq_one_letter_code
_entity_poly.pdbx_strand_id
1 'polypeptide(L)'
;MDSNTAADAAAAPAATTAEPTAPLATATATATATATETTTAPQPHEQQQPAQQQQQPAAAPAAQPPAQTAQKPIAVPRRDKFYQQSLGGSLNANVKKARVLMVGAGGIGCELLKNLVLTGYGEIHVVDLDTIDLSNLNRQFLFRHEHIKKSKALVAKDAAQAFNPKVKIVAHHANIKDSQFNTRWFKDFNIVFNALDNLEARRHVNRMCLAADVPLIESGTTGFNGNVQVIKKGVTACYDCTPKETPKSFPVCTIRSTPSQPIHCIVWGKSYLLSEIFGASEDESAFDNSADADNAKEIEELKKEAAALRAIRDALGTEAFPQLLFDKVYNSDIVRLASMEDMWKSRRKPEPLDYKKLLEQSTEASGAKASILQEGQKVWSLEENFAVFVDSLDRLSKRMQELKKAHQNGGAEPLITFDKDDEDTLDFVTASANIRSSIFGIERKSRFDIKQMAGNIIPAIATTNAIVAGLCVLQSFKVLKGEYTNTKEVKFCLLQR
;
A
#
# COMPACT_ATOMS: atom_id res chain seq x y z
N MET A 1 17.22 -34.93 62.74
CA MET A 1 15.89 -34.47 63.16
C MET A 1 15.59 -33.26 62.32
N ASP A 2 14.76 -33.23 61.28
CA ASP A 2 13.83 -34.16 60.62
C ASP A 2 13.63 -33.54 59.22
N SER A 3 13.95 -34.24 58.13
CA SER A 3 13.11 -35.15 57.35
C SER A 3 12.01 -34.47 56.49
N ASN A 4 12.07 -34.79 55.19
CA ASN A 4 10.98 -34.93 54.21
C ASN A 4 10.15 -33.69 53.81
N THR A 5 9.88 -33.41 52.53
CA THR A 5 9.32 -34.32 51.50
C THR A 5 9.53 -33.78 50.08
N ALA A 6 9.51 -34.72 49.12
CA ALA A 6 9.63 -34.54 47.67
C ALA A 6 8.26 -34.39 46.96
N ALA A 7 8.35 -34.27 45.61
CA ALA A 7 7.32 -34.31 44.55
C ALA A 7 6.87 -32.92 44.05
N ASP A 8 6.71 -32.63 42.75
CA ASP A 8 6.53 -33.53 41.60
C ASP A 8 6.88 -32.84 40.26
N ALA A 9 7.12 -33.67 39.25
CA ALA A 9 7.57 -33.33 37.91
C ALA A 9 6.44 -32.90 36.95
N ALA A 10 6.77 -32.08 35.95
CA ALA A 10 6.04 -32.04 34.67
C ALA A 10 7.00 -31.68 33.53
N ALA A 11 7.42 -32.72 32.81
CA ALA A 11 8.27 -32.67 31.63
C ALA A 11 7.47 -32.22 30.39
N ALA A 12 8.08 -31.37 29.58
CA ALA A 12 7.60 -30.99 28.24
C ALA A 12 7.94 -32.09 27.21
N PRO A 13 7.05 -32.45 26.29
CA PRO A 13 7.33 -33.50 25.31
C PRO A 13 8.21 -32.98 24.17
N ALA A 14 9.20 -33.81 23.83
CA ALA A 14 10.08 -33.69 22.67
C ALA A 14 9.31 -33.97 21.37
N ALA A 15 9.49 -33.11 20.36
CA ALA A 15 9.02 -33.34 19.00
C ALA A 15 10.03 -34.21 18.24
N THR A 16 9.51 -35.27 17.65
CA THR A 16 10.24 -36.30 16.90
C THR A 16 10.57 -35.88 15.48
N THR A 17 11.80 -36.24 15.11
CA THR A 17 12.44 -36.45 13.81
C THR A 17 11.52 -36.61 12.58
N ALA A 18 11.81 -35.84 11.53
CA ALA A 18 11.40 -36.13 10.15
C ALA A 18 12.58 -35.87 9.21
N GLU A 19 12.89 -36.85 8.37
CA GLU A 19 13.85 -36.81 7.26
C GLU A 19 13.34 -37.82 6.18
N PRO A 20 13.87 -37.83 4.94
CA PRO A 20 13.50 -36.93 3.84
C PRO A 20 12.91 -37.69 2.63
N THR A 21 12.21 -37.00 1.73
CA THR A 21 12.01 -37.48 0.34
C THR A 21 12.05 -36.32 -0.65
N ALA A 22 12.84 -36.51 -1.72
CA ALA A 22 13.01 -35.65 -2.88
C ALA A 22 12.35 -36.31 -4.13
N PRO A 23 12.50 -35.80 -5.37
CA PRO A 23 11.79 -34.65 -5.94
C PRO A 23 11.14 -34.94 -7.32
N LEU A 24 10.62 -33.86 -7.94
CA LEU A 24 10.40 -33.62 -9.39
C LEU A 24 9.11 -34.14 -10.07
N ALA A 25 8.33 -33.20 -10.63
CA ALA A 25 8.05 -33.14 -12.07
C ALA A 25 7.29 -31.85 -12.44
N THR A 26 7.96 -30.99 -13.19
CA THR A 26 7.43 -29.84 -13.93
C THR A 26 6.65 -30.31 -15.17
N ALA A 27 5.43 -29.81 -15.38
CA ALA A 27 4.69 -29.98 -16.62
C ALA A 27 4.39 -28.61 -17.25
N THR A 28 5.16 -28.29 -18.29
CA THR A 28 4.91 -27.27 -19.31
C THR A 28 3.69 -27.65 -20.15
N ALA A 29 2.75 -26.71 -20.35
CA ALA A 29 1.68 -26.84 -21.33
C ALA A 29 1.88 -25.80 -22.44
N THR A 30 2.33 -26.29 -23.58
CA THR A 30 2.47 -25.59 -24.86
C THR A 30 1.09 -25.50 -25.53
N ALA A 31 0.71 -24.31 -26.01
CA ALA A 31 -0.46 -24.11 -26.85
C ALA A 31 -0.07 -24.28 -28.32
N THR A 32 -0.70 -25.22 -29.02
CA THR A 32 -0.61 -25.38 -30.48
C THR A 32 -1.98 -25.09 -31.11
N ALA A 33 -1.95 -24.19 -32.08
CA ALA A 33 -3.05 -23.89 -32.99
C ALA A 33 -3.13 -24.96 -34.09
N THR A 34 -4.34 -25.29 -34.53
CA THR A 34 -4.58 -25.92 -35.83
C THR A 34 -5.88 -25.43 -36.45
N ALA A 35 -5.80 -25.18 -37.76
CA ALA A 35 -6.81 -24.60 -38.62
C ALA A 35 -7.57 -25.67 -39.40
N THR A 36 -8.74 -25.27 -39.92
CA THR A 36 -9.40 -25.65 -41.20
C THR A 36 -9.68 -27.12 -41.51
N GLU A 37 -10.95 -27.45 -41.82
CA GLU A 37 -11.41 -27.68 -43.21
C GLU A 37 -12.91 -28.04 -43.34
N THR A 38 -13.44 -27.64 -44.49
CA THR A 38 -14.79 -27.70 -45.09
C THR A 38 -15.10 -29.02 -45.81
N THR A 39 -16.39 -29.36 -46.01
CA THR A 39 -17.05 -29.92 -47.24
C THR A 39 -18.49 -30.45 -46.92
N THR A 40 -19.60 -29.81 -47.35
CA THR A 40 -20.46 -29.98 -48.59
C THR A 40 -21.27 -31.30 -48.72
N ALA A 41 -22.61 -31.30 -48.53
CA ALA A 41 -23.73 -31.23 -49.52
C ALA A 41 -24.25 -32.65 -49.95
N PRO A 42 -25.46 -32.92 -50.54
CA PRO A 42 -26.34 -32.05 -51.36
C PRO A 42 -27.89 -32.19 -51.22
N GLN A 43 -28.64 -31.36 -51.96
CA GLN A 43 -30.10 -31.39 -52.26
C GLN A 43 -30.41 -32.09 -53.61
N PRO A 44 -31.70 -32.30 -53.95
CA PRO A 44 -32.20 -31.91 -55.30
C PRO A 44 -33.64 -31.31 -55.31
N HIS A 45 -33.87 -30.17 -56.02
CA HIS A 45 -34.53 -29.97 -57.36
C HIS A 45 -36.06 -29.75 -57.28
N GLU A 46 -36.77 -28.89 -58.06
CA GLU A 46 -36.76 -28.43 -59.47
C GLU A 46 -37.32 -26.96 -59.57
N GLN A 47 -36.84 -25.99 -60.36
CA GLN A 47 -36.99 -25.69 -61.83
C GLN A 47 -38.46 -25.55 -62.31
N GLN A 48 -38.97 -24.55 -63.08
CA GLN A 48 -38.50 -23.59 -64.13
C GLN A 48 -39.57 -22.44 -64.27
N GLN A 49 -39.25 -21.13 -64.40
CA GLN A 49 -38.93 -20.29 -65.60
C GLN A 49 -40.17 -19.68 -66.37
N PRO A 50 -40.05 -18.67 -67.28
CA PRO A 50 -40.09 -17.22 -66.96
C PRO A 50 -41.01 -16.29 -67.83
N ALA A 51 -41.06 -15.00 -67.41
CA ALA A 51 -41.14 -13.72 -68.17
C ALA A 51 -42.43 -13.25 -68.89
N GLN A 52 -42.87 -12.00 -68.59
CA GLN A 52 -43.05 -10.89 -69.56
C GLN A 52 -43.48 -9.56 -68.89
N GLN A 53 -43.05 -8.43 -69.47
CA GLN A 53 -43.26 -7.03 -69.06
C GLN A 53 -44.66 -6.51 -69.43
N GLN A 54 -45.25 -5.61 -68.63
CA GLN A 54 -46.08 -4.48 -69.13
C GLN A 54 -46.42 -3.43 -68.06
N GLN A 55 -45.99 -2.20 -68.37
CA GLN A 55 -46.58 -0.86 -68.15
C GLN A 55 -47.43 -0.51 -66.89
N GLN A 56 -47.03 0.62 -66.28
CA GLN A 56 -47.76 1.37 -65.24
C GLN A 56 -49.10 1.95 -65.74
N PRO A 57 -50.12 1.96 -64.86
CA PRO A 57 -51.08 3.05 -64.79
C PRO A 57 -50.94 3.85 -63.49
N ALA A 58 -51.17 5.16 -63.59
CA ALA A 58 -51.17 6.11 -62.50
C ALA A 58 -52.46 6.05 -61.64
N ALA A 59 -52.24 6.14 -60.32
CA ALA A 59 -53.05 6.71 -59.23
C ALA A 59 -54.52 6.30 -59.01
N ALA A 60 -54.76 5.68 -57.85
CA ALA A 60 -55.93 5.89 -56.98
C ALA A 60 -55.43 6.14 -55.54
N PRO A 61 -56.09 7.00 -54.73
CA PRO A 61 -55.53 7.50 -53.48
C PRO A 61 -55.47 6.39 -52.41
N ALA A 62 -54.27 6.19 -51.85
CA ALA A 62 -54.08 5.28 -50.72
C ALA A 62 -54.77 5.85 -49.47
N ALA A 63 -55.62 5.03 -48.84
CA ALA A 63 -56.16 5.30 -47.52
C ALA A 63 -55.02 5.50 -46.50
N GLN A 64 -55.15 6.49 -45.63
CA GLN A 64 -54.20 6.74 -44.55
C GLN A 64 -54.10 5.51 -43.64
N PRO A 65 -52.88 5.06 -43.28
CA PRO A 65 -52.73 4.00 -42.28
C PRO A 65 -53.19 4.53 -40.91
N PRO A 66 -53.76 3.66 -40.06
CA PRO A 66 -54.23 4.06 -38.74
C PRO A 66 -53.07 4.60 -37.90
N ALA A 67 -53.32 5.68 -37.17
CA ALA A 67 -52.37 6.30 -36.26
C ALA A 67 -51.73 5.24 -35.36
N GLN A 68 -50.41 5.05 -35.51
CA GLN A 68 -49.62 4.23 -34.61
C GLN A 68 -49.70 4.86 -33.23
N THR A 69 -50.40 4.18 -32.32
CA THR A 69 -50.38 4.48 -30.90
C THR A 69 -48.93 4.40 -30.43
N ALA A 70 -48.34 5.55 -30.15
CA ALA A 70 -47.00 5.65 -29.57
C ALA A 70 -46.96 4.77 -28.31
N GLN A 71 -46.25 3.65 -28.39
CA GLN A 71 -46.01 2.80 -27.24
C GLN A 71 -45.27 3.64 -26.20
N LYS A 72 -45.90 3.84 -25.03
CA LYS A 72 -45.24 4.46 -23.87
C LYS A 72 -43.91 3.72 -23.65
N PRO A 73 -42.79 4.43 -23.46
CA PRO A 73 -41.53 3.78 -23.16
C PRO A 73 -41.75 2.89 -21.94
N ILE A 74 -41.40 1.60 -22.07
CA ILE A 74 -41.41 0.67 -20.95
C ILE A 74 -40.50 1.28 -19.89
N ALA A 75 -41.10 1.77 -18.80
CA ALA A 75 -40.35 2.36 -17.71
C ALA A 75 -39.49 1.26 -17.09
N VAL A 76 -38.21 1.22 -17.48
CA VAL A 76 -37.21 0.37 -16.84
C VAL A 76 -37.27 0.71 -15.34
N PRO A 77 -37.63 -0.26 -14.47
CA PRO A 77 -37.69 0.00 -13.04
C PRO A 77 -36.35 0.57 -12.60
N ARG A 78 -36.35 1.75 -11.97
CA ARG A 78 -35.10 2.31 -11.44
C ARG A 78 -34.53 1.31 -10.41
N ARG A 79 -33.21 1.13 -10.41
CA ARG A 79 -32.50 0.17 -9.51
C ARG A 79 -32.84 0.36 -8.02
N ASP A 80 -33.32 1.53 -7.62
CA ASP A 80 -33.71 1.91 -6.27
C ASP A 80 -35.17 1.56 -5.89
N LYS A 81 -35.97 0.97 -6.79
CA LYS A 81 -37.41 0.71 -6.58
C LYS A 81 -37.71 -0.26 -5.43
N PHE A 82 -36.76 -1.12 -5.04
CA PHE A 82 -37.00 -2.21 -4.08
C PHE A 82 -36.32 -2.05 -2.71
N TYR A 83 -35.57 -0.97 -2.46
CA TYR A 83 -34.89 -0.79 -1.16
C TYR A 83 -35.86 -0.67 0.01
N GLN A 84 -37.01 -0.03 -0.21
CA GLN A 84 -38.03 0.10 0.81
C GLN A 84 -38.60 -1.27 1.22
N GLN A 85 -38.71 -2.20 0.28
CA GLN A 85 -39.20 -3.55 0.50
C GLN A 85 -38.16 -4.38 1.27
N SER A 86 -36.87 -4.26 0.92
CA SER A 86 -35.80 -5.00 1.59
C SER A 86 -35.47 -4.46 2.99
N LEU A 87 -35.41 -3.14 3.17
CA LEU A 87 -35.02 -2.51 4.44
C LEU A 87 -36.22 -2.22 5.35
N GLY A 88 -37.44 -2.19 4.80
CA GLY A 88 -38.61 -1.64 5.46
C GLY A 88 -38.65 -0.11 5.39
N GLY A 89 -39.85 0.47 5.56
CA GLY A 89 -40.08 1.91 5.42
C GLY A 89 -39.25 2.77 6.37
N SER A 90 -39.19 2.40 7.65
CA SER A 90 -38.47 3.16 8.69
C SER A 90 -36.97 3.22 8.44
N LEU A 91 -36.31 2.07 8.26
CA LEU A 91 -34.86 2.01 8.03
C LEU A 91 -34.47 2.70 6.72
N ASN A 92 -35.24 2.50 5.63
CA ASN A 92 -35.01 3.20 4.37
C ASN A 92 -35.07 4.73 4.53
N ALA A 93 -36.01 5.24 5.33
CA ALA A 93 -36.09 6.67 5.63
C ALA A 93 -34.89 7.15 6.45
N ASN A 94 -34.44 6.37 7.44
CA ASN A 94 -33.25 6.70 8.25
C ASN A 94 -31.99 6.74 7.40
N VAL A 95 -31.79 5.76 6.50
CA VAL A 95 -30.65 5.75 5.56
C VAL A 95 -30.64 7.01 4.70
N LYS A 96 -31.77 7.38 4.10
CA LYS A 96 -31.88 8.58 3.24
C LYS A 96 -31.64 9.90 3.98
N LYS A 97 -31.85 9.93 5.29
CA LYS A 97 -31.59 11.11 6.14
C LYS A 97 -30.20 11.07 6.78
N ALA A 98 -29.52 9.93 6.74
CA ALA A 98 -28.27 9.76 7.44
C ALA A 98 -27.17 10.60 6.79
N ARG A 99 -26.46 11.34 7.65
CA ARG A 99 -25.20 12.01 7.34
C ARG A 99 -24.07 11.15 7.90
N VAL A 100 -23.19 10.66 7.04
CA VAL A 100 -22.12 9.73 7.41
C VAL A 100 -20.75 10.26 7.01
N LEU A 101 -19.74 9.89 7.79
CA LEU A 101 -18.34 10.19 7.52
C LEU A 101 -17.63 8.90 7.12
N MET A 102 -16.92 8.92 6.00
CA MET A 102 -16.02 7.86 5.55
C MET A 102 -14.58 8.41 5.56
N VAL A 103 -13.73 7.81 6.39
CA VAL A 103 -12.31 8.19 6.50
C VAL A 103 -11.47 7.17 5.72
N GLY A 104 -10.89 7.62 4.61
CA GLY A 104 -10.14 6.80 3.65
C GLY A 104 -10.96 6.49 2.38
N ALA A 105 -10.34 6.71 1.22
CA ALA A 105 -10.84 6.46 -0.13
C ALA A 105 -9.98 5.41 -0.87
N GLY A 106 -9.29 4.54 -0.12
CA GLY A 106 -8.50 3.43 -0.64
C GLY A 106 -9.34 2.23 -1.10
N GLY A 107 -8.82 1.00 -0.92
CA GLY A 107 -9.46 -0.23 -1.39
C GLY A 107 -10.87 -0.45 -0.82
N ILE A 108 -10.98 -0.47 0.52
CA ILE A 108 -12.29 -0.55 1.21
C ILE A 108 -13.12 0.70 0.90
N GLY A 109 -12.50 1.89 0.90
CA GLY A 109 -13.19 3.17 0.71
C GLY A 109 -13.94 3.28 -0.61
N CYS A 110 -13.34 2.85 -1.73
CA CYS A 110 -14.00 2.83 -3.04
C CYS A 110 -15.25 1.94 -3.06
N GLU A 111 -15.13 0.72 -2.54
CA GLU A 111 -16.24 -0.24 -2.45
C GLU A 111 -17.33 0.24 -1.49
N LEU A 112 -16.93 0.81 -0.35
CA LEU A 112 -17.84 1.34 0.65
C LEU A 112 -18.60 2.55 0.12
N LEU A 113 -17.94 3.49 -0.55
CA LEU A 113 -18.59 4.66 -1.15
C LEU A 113 -19.63 4.24 -2.18
N LYS A 114 -19.30 3.29 -3.08
CA LYS A 114 -20.29 2.70 -3.98
C LYS A 114 -21.48 2.15 -3.22
N ASN A 115 -21.24 1.34 -2.19
CA ASN A 115 -22.32 0.70 -1.44
C ASN A 115 -23.20 1.75 -0.74
N LEU A 116 -22.62 2.76 -0.10
CA LEU A 116 -23.37 3.85 0.55
C LEU A 116 -24.21 4.65 -0.47
N VAL A 117 -23.63 5.01 -1.61
CA VAL A 117 -24.31 5.78 -2.68
C VAL A 117 -25.44 4.97 -3.31
N LEU A 118 -25.19 3.70 -3.65
CA LEU A 118 -26.21 2.82 -4.24
C LEU A 118 -27.32 2.50 -3.22
N THR A 119 -26.99 2.32 -1.95
CA THR A 119 -27.99 2.11 -0.88
C THR A 119 -28.82 3.37 -0.60
N GLY A 120 -28.35 4.55 -1.02
CA GLY A 120 -29.09 5.80 -0.95
C GLY A 120 -28.93 6.54 0.37
N TYR A 121 -27.74 6.48 0.99
CA TYR A 121 -27.41 7.35 2.13
C TYR A 121 -27.58 8.83 1.75
N GLY A 122 -28.09 9.65 2.67
CA GLY A 122 -28.43 11.05 2.36
C GLY A 122 -27.21 11.90 2.02
N GLU A 123 -26.25 11.95 2.94
CA GLU A 123 -25.04 12.76 2.82
C GLU A 123 -23.81 11.97 3.27
N ILE A 124 -22.77 11.95 2.43
CA ILE A 124 -21.53 11.21 2.66
C ILE A 124 -20.37 12.18 2.60
N HIS A 125 -19.66 12.35 3.72
CA HIS A 125 -18.38 13.04 3.76
C HIS A 125 -17.25 12.04 3.55
N VAL A 126 -16.32 12.34 2.63
CA VAL A 126 -15.15 11.52 2.33
C VAL A 126 -13.90 12.31 2.66
N VAL A 127 -13.04 11.79 3.53
CA VAL A 127 -11.75 12.41 3.88
C VAL A 127 -10.62 11.46 3.49
N ASP A 128 -9.69 11.93 2.65
CA ASP A 128 -8.48 11.18 2.28
C ASP A 128 -7.35 12.16 1.95
N LEU A 129 -6.15 11.90 2.49
CA LEU A 129 -4.99 12.79 2.33
C LEU A 129 -4.14 12.47 1.10
N ASP A 130 -4.34 11.31 0.48
CA ASP A 130 -3.46 10.80 -0.56
C ASP A 130 -3.90 11.23 -1.98
N THR A 131 -2.94 11.13 -2.89
CA THR A 131 -3.17 11.12 -4.34
C THR A 131 -3.19 9.69 -4.90
N ILE A 132 -3.70 9.52 -6.11
CA ILE A 132 -3.83 8.22 -6.77
C ILE A 132 -2.49 7.78 -7.38
N ASP A 133 -2.09 6.53 -7.13
CA ASP A 133 -0.93 5.90 -7.76
C ASP A 133 -1.32 4.70 -8.64
N LEU A 134 -0.45 4.33 -9.59
CA LEU A 134 -0.68 3.20 -10.50
C LEU A 134 -1.00 1.89 -9.75
N SER A 135 -0.29 1.65 -8.65
CA SER A 135 -0.45 0.47 -7.80
C SER A 135 -1.83 0.37 -7.14
N ASN A 136 -2.64 1.44 -7.18
CA ASN A 136 -3.98 1.48 -6.61
C ASN A 136 -5.05 0.90 -7.56
N LEU A 137 -4.82 0.97 -8.88
CA LEU A 137 -5.85 0.71 -9.90
C LEU A 137 -6.36 -0.73 -9.94
N ASN A 138 -5.60 -1.69 -9.41
CA ASN A 138 -6.03 -3.09 -9.34
C ASN A 138 -7.17 -3.37 -8.35
N ARG A 139 -7.44 -2.43 -7.41
CA ARG A 139 -8.39 -2.64 -6.29
C ARG A 139 -9.19 -1.41 -5.88
N GLN A 140 -8.92 -0.25 -6.47
CA GLN A 140 -9.61 1.01 -6.20
C GLN A 140 -10.37 1.44 -7.46
N PHE A 141 -11.46 0.72 -7.74
CA PHE A 141 -12.12 0.74 -9.05
C PHE A 141 -12.79 2.08 -9.42
N LEU A 142 -12.84 3.07 -8.52
CA LEU A 142 -13.29 4.43 -8.84
C LEU A 142 -12.21 5.22 -9.61
N PHE A 143 -10.97 4.75 -9.61
CA PHE A 143 -9.83 5.43 -10.21
C PHE A 143 -9.47 4.83 -11.58
N ARG A 144 -8.89 5.66 -12.45
CA ARG A 144 -8.46 5.32 -13.81
C ARG A 144 -7.05 5.83 -14.02
N HIS A 145 -6.41 5.39 -15.11
CA HIS A 145 -5.02 5.77 -15.40
C HIS A 145 -4.84 7.30 -15.52
N GLU A 146 -5.79 7.99 -16.15
CA GLU A 146 -5.85 9.47 -16.26
C GLU A 146 -6.06 10.23 -14.94
N HIS A 147 -6.29 9.49 -13.83
CA HIS A 147 -6.45 10.07 -12.49
C HIS A 147 -5.18 10.00 -11.65
N ILE A 148 -4.09 9.39 -12.15
CA ILE A 148 -2.82 9.31 -11.42
C ILE A 148 -2.34 10.72 -11.00
N LYS A 149 -1.84 10.81 -9.76
CA LYS A 149 -1.46 12.04 -9.03
C LYS A 149 -2.59 13.02 -8.69
N LYS A 150 -3.86 12.73 -9.03
CA LYS A 150 -5.00 13.50 -8.53
C LYS A 150 -5.44 13.02 -7.14
N SER A 151 -6.13 13.88 -6.39
CA SER A 151 -6.67 13.57 -5.06
C SER A 151 -7.62 12.36 -5.08
N LYS A 152 -7.41 11.38 -4.20
CA LYS A 152 -8.32 10.23 -4.05
C LYS A 152 -9.73 10.67 -3.65
N ALA A 153 -9.85 11.55 -2.66
CA ALA A 153 -11.15 12.01 -2.15
C ALA A 153 -11.99 12.71 -3.22
N LEU A 154 -11.37 13.63 -3.98
CA LEU A 154 -12.07 14.41 -4.99
C LEU A 154 -12.50 13.53 -6.18
N VAL A 155 -11.59 12.71 -6.72
CA VAL A 155 -11.91 11.82 -7.84
C VAL A 155 -12.93 10.76 -7.42
N ALA A 156 -12.84 10.23 -6.20
CA ALA A 156 -13.82 9.25 -5.69
C ALA A 156 -15.22 9.84 -5.63
N LYS A 157 -15.35 11.10 -5.18
CA LYS A 157 -16.61 11.84 -5.22
C LYS A 157 -17.15 11.95 -6.64
N ASP A 158 -16.35 12.45 -7.58
CA ASP A 158 -16.81 12.70 -8.95
C ASP A 158 -17.27 11.40 -9.63
N ALA A 159 -16.49 10.32 -9.46
CA ALA A 159 -16.84 9.00 -9.99
C ALA A 159 -18.11 8.42 -9.34
N ALA A 160 -18.23 8.47 -8.01
CA ALA A 160 -19.36 7.88 -7.30
C ALA A 160 -20.66 8.69 -7.44
N GLN A 161 -20.57 10.02 -7.62
CA GLN A 161 -21.73 10.89 -7.79
C GLN A 161 -22.60 10.48 -8.99
N ALA A 162 -21.97 9.95 -10.04
CA ALA A 162 -22.65 9.43 -11.23
C ALA A 162 -23.52 8.20 -10.94
N PHE A 163 -23.24 7.44 -9.87
CA PHE A 163 -24.02 6.24 -9.53
C PHE A 163 -25.40 6.59 -8.97
N ASN A 164 -25.52 7.70 -8.23
CA ASN A 164 -26.78 8.19 -7.71
C ASN A 164 -26.73 9.71 -7.46
N PRO A 165 -27.23 10.53 -8.41
CA PRO A 165 -27.21 12.00 -8.29
C PRO A 165 -27.99 12.58 -7.11
N LYS A 166 -28.83 11.78 -6.43
CA LYS A 166 -29.61 12.23 -5.27
C LYS A 166 -28.82 12.24 -3.96
N VAL A 167 -27.71 11.50 -3.91
CA VAL A 167 -26.84 11.42 -2.73
C VAL A 167 -25.89 12.60 -2.74
N LYS A 168 -25.80 13.33 -1.62
CA LYS A 168 -24.85 14.43 -1.47
C LYS A 168 -23.49 13.88 -1.06
N ILE A 169 -22.46 14.08 -1.88
CA ILE A 169 -21.08 13.67 -1.55
C ILE A 169 -20.21 14.92 -1.34
N VAL A 170 -19.57 15.01 -0.17
CA VAL A 170 -18.64 16.09 0.19
C VAL A 170 -17.25 15.50 0.37
N ALA A 171 -16.29 15.88 -0.47
CA ALA A 171 -14.93 15.37 -0.42
C ALA A 171 -13.97 16.38 0.20
N HIS A 172 -13.05 15.88 1.02
CA HIS A 172 -12.00 16.64 1.69
C HIS A 172 -10.67 15.96 1.36
N HIS A 173 -9.82 16.64 0.59
CA HIS A 173 -8.43 16.23 0.43
C HIS A 173 -7.63 16.80 1.60
N ALA A 174 -7.58 16.06 2.70
CA ALA A 174 -7.06 16.53 3.97
C ALA A 174 -6.69 15.37 4.89
N ASN A 175 -5.88 15.65 5.92
CA ASN A 175 -5.59 14.68 6.96
C ASN A 175 -6.72 14.73 8.00
N ILE A 176 -7.30 13.59 8.36
CA ILE A 176 -8.37 13.55 9.38
C ILE A 176 -7.93 14.10 10.74
N LYS A 177 -6.62 14.16 11.00
CA LYS A 177 -6.03 14.75 12.20
C LYS A 177 -5.97 16.29 12.17
N ASP A 178 -6.31 16.93 11.05
CA ASP A 178 -6.29 18.38 10.93
C ASP A 178 -7.31 19.02 11.89
N SER A 179 -6.96 20.17 12.47
CA SER A 179 -7.71 20.84 13.54
C SER A 179 -9.15 21.21 13.16
N GLN A 180 -9.45 21.33 11.87
CA GLN A 180 -10.81 21.57 11.36
C GLN A 180 -11.77 20.40 11.66
N PHE A 181 -11.26 19.17 11.76
CA PHE A 181 -12.06 17.97 12.04
C PHE A 181 -12.16 17.71 13.56
N ASN A 182 -12.58 18.72 14.30
CA ASN A 182 -12.70 18.64 15.76
C ASN A 182 -13.94 17.84 16.22
N THR A 183 -14.06 17.62 17.53
CA THR A 183 -15.15 16.81 18.12
C THR A 183 -16.54 17.38 17.82
N ARG A 184 -16.69 18.71 17.68
CA ARG A 184 -17.97 19.33 17.30
C ARG A 184 -18.37 18.93 15.88
N TRP A 185 -17.43 18.90 14.96
CA TRP A 185 -17.68 18.44 13.59
C TRP A 185 -18.06 16.95 13.55
N PHE A 186 -17.38 16.11 14.33
CA PHE A 186 -17.73 14.69 14.44
C PHE A 186 -19.17 14.46 14.93
N LYS A 187 -19.68 15.29 15.85
CA LYS A 187 -21.06 15.17 16.39
C LYS A 187 -22.17 15.33 15.35
N ASP A 188 -21.87 15.92 14.21
CA ASP A 188 -22.86 16.12 13.14
C ASP A 188 -23.16 14.85 12.34
N PHE A 189 -22.40 13.76 12.54
CA PHE A 189 -22.57 12.51 11.81
C PHE A 189 -23.38 11.49 12.59
N ASN A 190 -24.23 10.74 11.89
CA ASN A 190 -24.94 9.60 12.45
C ASN A 190 -24.02 8.39 12.64
N ILE A 191 -23.08 8.18 11.71
CA ILE A 191 -22.12 7.06 11.70
C ILE A 191 -20.79 7.53 11.09
N VAL A 192 -19.69 7.09 11.67
CA VAL A 192 -18.35 7.17 11.07
C VAL A 192 -17.91 5.78 10.59
N PHE A 193 -17.30 5.71 9.42
CA PHE A 193 -16.71 4.51 8.85
C PHE A 193 -15.20 4.70 8.67
N ASN A 194 -14.41 3.79 9.23
CA ASN A 194 -12.98 3.73 8.94
C ASN A 194 -12.71 2.80 7.75
N ALA A 195 -12.02 3.35 6.75
CA ALA A 195 -11.43 2.65 5.61
C ALA A 195 -9.93 2.99 5.50
N LEU A 196 -9.29 3.13 6.67
CA LEU A 196 -7.89 3.51 6.87
C LEU A 196 -6.96 2.30 6.82
N ASP A 197 -5.67 2.53 6.61
CA ASP A 197 -4.62 1.51 6.55
C ASP A 197 -3.55 1.66 7.65
N ASN A 198 -3.52 2.77 8.38
CA ASN A 198 -2.53 3.04 9.41
C ASN A 198 -3.15 3.09 10.83
N LEU A 199 -2.37 2.61 11.80
CA LEU A 199 -2.82 2.44 13.19
C LEU A 199 -3.09 3.79 13.88
N GLU A 200 -2.27 4.79 13.59
CA GLU A 200 -2.35 6.10 14.25
C GLU A 200 -3.66 6.83 13.91
N ALA A 201 -4.03 6.90 12.63
CA ALA A 201 -5.28 7.52 12.20
C ALA A 201 -6.50 6.75 12.72
N ARG A 202 -6.47 5.40 12.73
CA ARG A 202 -7.54 4.59 13.33
C ARG A 202 -7.74 4.92 14.80
N ARG A 203 -6.65 5.02 15.57
CA ARG A 203 -6.68 5.43 16.99
C ARG A 203 -7.22 6.84 17.18
N HIS A 204 -6.80 7.78 16.33
CA HIS A 204 -7.31 9.15 16.36
C HIS A 204 -8.83 9.17 16.13
N VAL A 205 -9.32 8.58 15.05
CA VAL A 205 -10.76 8.54 14.74
C VAL A 205 -11.56 7.81 15.82
N ASN A 206 -11.03 6.71 16.38
CA ASN A 206 -11.63 6.02 17.53
C ASN A 206 -11.84 6.98 18.72
N ARG A 207 -10.80 7.72 19.12
CA ARG A 207 -10.92 8.69 20.23
C ARG A 207 -11.92 9.80 19.90
N MET A 208 -11.93 10.31 18.67
CA MET A 208 -12.86 11.34 18.24
C MET A 208 -14.32 10.87 18.29
N CYS A 209 -14.60 9.65 17.85
CA CYS A 209 -15.92 9.04 17.91
C CYS A 209 -16.39 8.80 19.35
N LEU A 210 -15.50 8.33 20.23
CA LEU A 210 -15.80 8.20 21.67
C LEU A 210 -16.03 9.57 22.34
N ALA A 211 -15.27 10.59 21.97
CA ALA A 211 -15.45 11.95 22.51
C ALA A 211 -16.76 12.59 22.02
N ALA A 212 -17.11 12.38 20.76
CA ALA A 212 -18.34 12.90 20.13
C ALA A 212 -19.58 12.06 20.45
N ASP A 213 -19.41 10.86 21.00
CA ASP A 213 -20.45 9.84 21.20
C ASP A 213 -21.14 9.36 19.91
N VAL A 214 -20.38 9.32 18.82
CA VAL A 214 -20.84 8.87 17.49
C VAL A 214 -20.39 7.43 17.26
N PRO A 215 -21.27 6.52 16.79
CA PRO A 215 -20.88 5.15 16.50
C PRO A 215 -19.87 5.09 15.34
N LEU A 216 -18.83 4.29 15.54
CA LEU A 216 -17.79 4.01 14.56
C LEU A 216 -17.92 2.58 14.04
N ILE A 217 -17.85 2.41 12.72
CA ILE A 217 -17.69 1.11 12.07
C ILE A 217 -16.23 1.01 11.61
N GLU A 218 -15.46 0.22 12.35
CA GLU A 218 -14.06 -0.06 12.07
C GLU A 218 -13.94 -1.25 11.11
N SER A 219 -12.98 -1.20 10.20
CA SER A 219 -12.77 -2.27 9.24
C SER A 219 -11.32 -2.39 8.78
N GLY A 220 -10.92 -3.60 8.40
CA GLY A 220 -9.56 -3.89 7.96
C GLY A 220 -9.49 -5.10 7.04
N THR A 221 -8.43 -5.14 6.23
CA THR A 221 -8.14 -6.23 5.29
C THR A 221 -6.64 -6.51 5.25
N THR A 222 -6.29 -7.79 5.19
CA THR A 222 -4.91 -8.26 4.92
C THR A 222 -4.97 -9.51 4.04
N GLY A 223 -4.67 -9.36 2.76
CA GLY A 223 -4.77 -10.43 1.76
C GLY A 223 -6.18 -10.98 1.66
N PHE A 224 -6.35 -12.23 2.06
CA PHE A 224 -7.64 -12.93 2.10
C PHE A 224 -8.42 -12.75 3.39
N ASN A 225 -7.81 -12.10 4.40
CA ASN A 225 -8.43 -11.86 5.69
C ASN A 225 -9.13 -10.50 5.72
N GLY A 226 -10.28 -10.44 6.38
CA GLY A 226 -11.00 -9.19 6.62
C GLY A 226 -11.73 -9.19 7.96
N ASN A 227 -11.93 -7.99 8.51
CA ASN A 227 -12.72 -7.80 9.72
C ASN A 227 -13.58 -6.53 9.69
N VAL A 228 -14.71 -6.57 10.39
CA VAL A 228 -15.59 -5.40 10.66
C VAL A 228 -16.03 -5.42 12.12
N GLN A 229 -15.97 -4.28 12.79
CA GLN A 229 -16.37 -4.11 14.19
C GLN A 229 -17.19 -2.82 14.37
N VAL A 230 -18.26 -2.88 15.17
CA VAL A 230 -19.00 -1.69 15.60
C VAL A 230 -18.52 -1.24 16.97
N ILE A 231 -18.15 0.03 17.06
CA ILE A 231 -17.69 0.70 18.28
C ILE A 231 -18.73 1.75 18.69
N LYS A 232 -19.32 1.59 19.87
CA LYS A 232 -20.23 2.57 20.49
C LYS A 232 -19.87 2.73 21.96
N LYS A 233 -19.59 3.97 22.36
CA LYS A 233 -19.22 4.32 23.74
C LYS A 233 -20.24 3.79 24.74
N GLY A 234 -19.74 3.19 25.82
CA GLY A 234 -20.56 2.63 26.90
C GLY A 234 -21.32 1.36 26.52
N VAL A 235 -21.18 0.85 25.29
CA VAL A 235 -21.92 -0.34 24.82
C VAL A 235 -20.98 -1.43 24.32
N THR A 236 -20.01 -1.10 23.45
CA THR A 236 -19.06 -2.08 22.91
C THR A 236 -17.62 -1.69 23.21
N ALA A 237 -16.70 -2.66 23.12
CA ALA A 237 -15.27 -2.41 23.27
C ALA A 237 -14.78 -1.43 22.19
N CYS A 238 -13.94 -0.46 22.58
CA CYS A 238 -13.33 0.46 21.63
C CYS A 238 -12.14 -0.17 20.91
N TYR A 239 -11.61 0.52 19.89
CA TYR A 239 -10.51 0.01 19.08
C TYR A 239 -9.26 -0.37 19.90
N ASP A 240 -8.95 0.43 20.94
CA ASP A 240 -7.78 0.24 21.80
C ASP A 240 -8.03 -0.69 23.00
N CYS A 241 -9.24 -1.25 23.17
CA CYS A 241 -9.50 -2.26 24.21
C CYS A 241 -8.78 -3.59 23.93
N THR A 242 -8.39 -3.85 22.68
CA THR A 242 -7.57 -5.00 22.31
C THR A 242 -6.20 -4.54 21.82
N PRO A 243 -5.10 -5.04 22.40
CA PRO A 243 -3.76 -4.74 21.92
C PRO A 243 -3.64 -5.02 20.42
N LYS A 244 -3.03 -4.08 19.68
CA LYS A 244 -2.72 -4.24 18.26
C LYS A 244 -1.23 -4.51 18.13
N GLU A 245 -0.87 -5.48 17.29
CA GLU A 245 0.53 -5.69 16.94
C GLU A 245 1.09 -4.40 16.35
N THR A 246 2.17 -3.90 16.96
CA THR A 246 2.86 -2.72 16.47
C THR A 246 3.90 -3.15 15.43
N PRO A 247 4.22 -2.27 14.46
CA PRO A 247 5.32 -2.53 13.53
C PRO A 247 6.59 -2.89 14.31
N LYS A 248 7.32 -3.92 13.87
CA LYS A 248 8.55 -4.35 14.51
C LYS A 248 9.58 -3.21 14.46
N SER A 249 10.01 -2.75 15.63
CA SER A 249 11.18 -1.87 15.77
C SER A 249 12.42 -2.73 16.02
N PHE A 250 13.53 -2.36 15.40
CA PHE A 250 14.81 -3.05 15.56
C PHE A 250 15.78 -2.16 16.35
N PRO A 251 16.55 -2.71 17.30
CA PRO A 251 17.56 -1.94 18.02
C PRO A 251 18.56 -1.28 17.07
N VAL A 252 18.93 -0.02 17.35
CA VAL A 252 19.87 0.75 16.51
C VAL A 252 21.21 0.02 16.33
N CYS A 253 21.73 -0.62 17.38
CA CYS A 253 22.97 -1.42 17.31
C CYS A 253 22.87 -2.61 16.33
N THR A 254 21.68 -3.21 16.18
CA THR A 254 21.44 -4.27 15.20
C THR A 254 21.46 -3.72 13.77
N ILE A 255 20.89 -2.53 13.56
CA ILE A 255 20.84 -1.89 12.25
C ILE A 255 22.22 -1.35 11.81
N ARG A 256 22.91 -0.63 12.70
CA ARG A 256 24.20 0.02 12.39
C ARG A 256 25.39 -0.94 12.43
N SER A 257 25.41 -1.90 13.36
CA SER A 257 26.64 -2.66 13.65
C SER A 257 26.52 -4.16 13.38
N THR A 258 25.39 -4.80 13.71
CA THR A 258 25.31 -6.27 13.68
C THR A 258 24.03 -6.82 13.02
N PRO A 259 23.78 -6.47 11.74
CA PRO A 259 22.63 -7.00 11.02
C PRO A 259 22.77 -8.52 10.84
N SER A 260 21.66 -9.22 11.01
CA SER A 260 21.58 -10.68 10.83
C SER A 260 20.49 -11.17 9.87
N GLN A 261 19.70 -10.26 9.31
CA GLN A 261 18.55 -10.57 8.46
C GLN A 261 18.42 -9.50 7.37
N PRO A 262 17.84 -9.82 6.19
CA PRO A 262 17.67 -8.86 5.11
C PRO A 262 16.93 -7.59 5.53
N ILE A 263 15.92 -7.71 6.41
CA ILE A 263 15.16 -6.56 6.92
C ILE A 263 16.04 -5.54 7.64
N HIS A 264 17.09 -5.98 8.34
CA HIS A 264 18.01 -5.06 9.02
C HIS A 264 18.79 -4.21 8.02
N CYS A 265 19.25 -4.80 6.92
CA CYS A 265 19.93 -4.07 5.84
C CYS A 265 18.97 -3.15 5.08
N ILE A 266 17.71 -3.56 4.89
CA ILE A 266 16.67 -2.74 4.27
C ILE A 266 16.33 -1.52 5.14
N VAL A 267 16.14 -1.71 6.45
CA VAL A 267 15.90 -0.61 7.40
C VAL A 267 17.11 0.32 7.46
N TRP A 268 18.34 -0.22 7.40
CA TRP A 268 19.54 0.59 7.31
C TRP A 268 19.57 1.44 6.03
N GLY A 269 19.32 0.86 4.86
CA GLY A 269 19.31 1.62 3.59
C GLY A 269 18.20 2.68 3.54
N LYS A 270 17.01 2.31 4.00
CA LYS A 270 15.80 3.15 3.98
C LYS A 270 15.84 4.29 5.01
N SER A 271 16.07 3.96 6.28
CA SER A 271 15.82 4.88 7.38
C SER A 271 17.09 5.55 7.90
N TYR A 272 18.25 4.94 7.68
CA TYR A 272 19.54 5.49 8.08
C TYR A 272 20.23 6.12 6.86
N LEU A 273 20.68 5.33 5.89
CA LEU A 273 21.52 5.84 4.79
C LEU A 273 20.82 6.90 3.93
N LEU A 274 19.58 6.67 3.49
CA LEU A 274 18.85 7.63 2.67
C LEU A 274 18.64 8.96 3.43
N SER A 275 18.19 8.88 4.69
CA SER A 275 17.98 10.05 5.55
C SER A 275 19.28 10.79 5.83
N GLU A 276 20.38 10.08 6.05
CA GLU A 276 21.69 10.67 6.30
C GLU A 276 22.26 11.40 5.08
N ILE A 277 21.84 11.08 3.86
CA ILE A 277 22.40 11.70 2.66
C ILE A 277 21.45 12.72 2.05
N PHE A 278 20.15 12.46 2.11
CA PHE A 278 19.12 13.28 1.46
C PHE A 278 18.03 13.79 2.41
N GLY A 279 18.11 13.49 3.71
CA GLY A 279 17.18 13.98 4.73
C GLY A 279 17.61 15.31 5.35
N ALA A 280 16.81 15.79 6.31
CA ALA A 280 17.17 16.94 7.14
C ALA A 280 18.38 16.57 8.02
N SER A 281 19.35 17.47 8.18
CA SER A 281 20.46 17.24 9.11
C SER A 281 19.93 17.23 10.55
N GLU A 282 19.70 16.06 11.13
CA GLU A 282 19.28 15.92 12.53
C GLU A 282 20.40 16.33 13.53
N ASP A 283 21.61 16.58 13.02
CA ASP A 283 22.84 16.78 13.78
C ASP A 283 22.93 18.09 14.56
N GLU A 284 22.03 19.06 14.42
CA GLU A 284 22.12 20.29 15.25
C GLU A 284 21.44 20.15 16.63
N SER A 285 20.55 19.16 16.82
CA SER A 285 19.72 19.07 18.04
C SER A 285 20.21 18.06 19.09
N ALA A 286 21.20 17.23 18.77
CA ALA A 286 21.69 16.18 19.68
C ALA A 286 22.92 16.59 20.52
N PHE A 287 23.46 17.80 20.36
CA PHE A 287 24.71 18.22 21.01
C PHE A 287 24.55 19.07 22.27
N ASP A 288 23.34 19.29 22.76
CA ASP A 288 23.11 20.03 24.00
C ASP A 288 22.51 19.10 25.04
N ASN A 289 23.38 18.45 25.85
CA ASN A 289 23.17 17.99 27.24
C ASN A 289 24.01 16.74 27.61
N SER A 290 25.33 16.88 27.74
CA SER A 290 26.11 16.32 28.85
C SER A 290 27.60 16.64 28.66
N ALA A 291 28.07 17.69 29.33
CA ALA A 291 29.48 17.99 29.49
C ALA A 291 30.07 17.11 30.60
N ASP A 292 30.17 15.80 30.37
CA ASP A 292 30.94 14.89 31.23
C ASP A 292 32.25 14.48 30.52
N ALA A 293 33.37 14.68 31.22
CA ALA A 293 34.73 14.56 30.70
C ALA A 293 35.15 13.12 30.33
N ASP A 294 34.37 12.11 30.70
CA ASP A 294 34.69 10.69 30.50
C ASP A 294 34.42 10.19 29.06
N ASN A 295 33.71 10.96 28.23
CA ASN A 295 33.36 10.58 26.85
C ASN A 295 34.14 11.35 25.77
N ALA A 296 35.26 12.00 26.10
CA ALA A 296 36.01 12.84 25.15
C ALA A 296 36.38 12.13 23.84
N LYS A 297 36.79 10.85 23.90
CA LYS A 297 37.08 10.04 22.70
C LYS A 297 35.84 9.73 21.88
N GLU A 298 34.72 9.44 22.53
CA GLU A 298 33.45 9.14 21.85
C GLU A 298 32.91 10.42 21.17
N ILE A 299 33.00 11.56 21.84
CA ILE A 299 32.64 12.87 21.30
C ILE A 299 33.53 13.24 20.10
N GLU A 300 34.84 12.97 20.16
CA GLU A 300 35.75 13.22 19.05
C GLU A 300 35.44 12.33 17.84
N GLU A 301 35.16 11.05 18.06
CA GLU A 301 34.77 10.11 17.00
C GLU A 301 33.42 10.47 16.37
N LEU A 302 32.43 10.89 17.16
CA LEU A 302 31.15 11.39 16.66
C LEU A 302 31.33 12.66 15.81
N LYS A 303 32.19 13.59 16.24
CA LYS A 303 32.52 14.79 15.47
C LYS A 303 33.21 14.45 14.14
N LYS A 304 34.12 13.47 14.12
CA LYS A 304 34.75 12.97 12.89
C LYS A 304 33.72 12.33 11.96
N GLU A 305 32.80 11.53 12.51
CA GLU A 305 31.73 10.89 11.73
C GLU A 305 30.81 11.94 11.08
N ALA A 306 30.36 12.94 11.86
CA ALA A 306 29.53 14.04 11.37
C ALA A 306 30.26 14.89 10.30
N ALA A 307 31.55 15.21 10.51
CA ALA A 307 32.34 15.95 9.53
C ALA A 307 32.51 15.18 8.22
N ALA A 308 32.73 13.86 8.28
CA ALA A 308 32.84 13.01 7.10
C ALA A 308 31.52 12.96 6.32
N LEU A 309 30.38 12.80 7.01
CA LEU A 309 29.06 12.80 6.38
C LEU A 309 28.72 14.16 5.75
N ARG A 310 29.06 15.26 6.43
CA ARG A 310 28.93 16.61 5.87
C ARG A 310 29.73 16.79 4.59
N ALA A 311 30.99 16.36 4.56
CA ALA A 311 31.82 16.43 3.36
C ALA A 311 31.23 15.61 2.19
N ILE A 312 30.60 14.47 2.47
CA ILE A 312 29.89 13.67 1.47
C ILE A 312 28.63 14.39 0.96
N ARG A 313 27.84 15.00 1.85
CA ARG A 313 26.68 15.83 1.47
C ARG A 313 27.08 17.03 0.61
N ASP A 314 28.23 17.65 0.91
CA ASP A 314 28.76 18.78 0.15
C ASP A 314 29.24 18.36 -1.26
N ALA A 315 29.66 17.10 -1.43
CA ALA A 315 30.03 16.55 -2.73
C ALA A 315 28.83 16.19 -3.62
N LEU A 316 27.59 16.30 -3.12
CA LEU A 316 26.39 15.84 -3.83
C LEU A 316 26.27 16.44 -5.23
N GLY A 317 26.14 15.54 -6.22
CA GLY A 317 26.06 15.87 -7.65
C GLY A 317 27.40 16.17 -8.34
N THR A 318 28.52 15.90 -7.67
CA THR A 318 29.83 15.75 -8.32
C THR A 318 30.07 14.30 -8.74
N GLU A 319 30.98 14.06 -9.70
CA GLU A 319 31.37 12.70 -10.10
C GLU A 319 32.04 11.90 -8.98
N ALA A 320 32.62 12.58 -7.98
CA ALA A 320 33.29 11.95 -6.84
C ALA A 320 32.31 11.43 -5.78
N PHE A 321 31.07 11.92 -5.76
CA PHE A 321 30.11 11.63 -4.69
C PHE A 321 29.79 10.14 -4.51
N PRO A 322 29.48 9.35 -5.56
CA PRO A 322 29.21 7.93 -5.39
C PRO A 322 30.38 7.18 -4.75
N GLN A 323 31.61 7.50 -5.16
CA GLN A 323 32.81 6.89 -4.59
C GLN A 323 33.01 7.29 -3.13
N LEU A 324 32.94 8.58 -2.79
CA LEU A 324 33.12 9.07 -1.42
C LEU A 324 32.12 8.43 -0.45
N LEU A 325 30.85 8.34 -0.87
CA LEU A 325 29.81 7.69 -0.08
C LEU A 325 30.09 6.19 0.07
N PHE A 326 30.39 5.49 -1.03
CA PHE A 326 30.64 4.05 -1.02
C PHE A 326 31.85 3.68 -0.15
N ASP A 327 32.98 4.37 -0.34
CA ASP A 327 34.21 4.15 0.42
C ASP A 327 34.02 4.44 1.91
N LYS A 328 33.14 5.38 2.26
CA LYS A 328 32.77 5.61 3.66
C LYS A 328 31.96 4.44 4.22
N VAL A 329 30.80 4.12 3.62
CA VAL A 329 29.80 3.25 4.27
C VAL A 329 30.00 1.76 4.03
N TYR A 330 30.68 1.37 2.95
CA TYR A 330 30.93 -0.02 2.57
C TYR A 330 32.39 -0.46 2.67
N ASN A 331 33.32 0.47 2.90
CA ASN A 331 34.71 0.17 3.17
C ASN A 331 35.14 0.64 4.56
N SER A 332 35.35 1.94 4.76
CA SER A 332 35.95 2.52 5.97
C SER A 332 35.20 2.15 7.25
N ASP A 333 33.87 2.28 7.24
CA ASP A 333 33.04 1.88 8.38
C ASP A 333 33.04 0.37 8.61
N ILE A 334 33.12 -0.42 7.54
CA ILE A 334 33.19 -1.88 7.64
C ILE A 334 34.54 -2.33 8.18
N VAL A 335 35.65 -1.71 7.77
CA VAL A 335 36.99 -1.96 8.33
C VAL A 335 37.01 -1.68 9.83
N ARG A 336 36.49 -0.52 10.24
CA ARG A 336 36.39 -0.13 11.66
C ARG A 336 35.49 -1.09 12.44
N LEU A 337 34.37 -1.51 11.86
CA LEU A 337 33.45 -2.43 12.49
C LEU A 337 34.07 -3.84 12.63
N ALA A 338 34.78 -4.30 11.60
CA ALA A 338 35.49 -5.56 11.55
C ALA A 338 36.69 -5.62 12.51
N SER A 339 37.27 -4.49 12.90
CA SER A 339 38.38 -4.45 13.88
C SER A 339 37.92 -4.70 15.32
N MET A 340 36.62 -4.65 15.60
CA MET A 340 36.05 -4.92 16.92
C MET A 340 35.89 -6.44 17.14
N GLU A 341 37.00 -7.14 17.38
CA GLU A 341 37.09 -8.62 17.36
C GLU A 341 36.06 -9.35 18.24
N ASP A 342 35.75 -8.80 19.42
CA ASP A 342 34.81 -9.41 20.36
C ASP A 342 33.41 -9.60 19.77
N MET A 343 32.97 -8.72 18.85
CA MET A 343 31.66 -8.82 18.20
C MET A 343 31.55 -9.98 17.21
N TRP A 344 32.68 -10.50 16.71
CA TRP A 344 32.73 -11.47 15.62
C TRP A 344 33.11 -12.88 16.07
N LYS A 345 33.20 -13.14 17.37
CA LYS A 345 33.52 -14.48 17.91
C LYS A 345 32.47 -15.53 17.57
N SER A 346 31.20 -15.13 17.51
CA SER A 346 30.05 -16.03 17.29
C SER A 346 29.32 -15.76 15.97
N ARG A 347 29.85 -14.87 15.13
CA ARG A 347 29.19 -14.40 13.91
C ARG A 347 30.22 -14.21 12.79
N ARG A 348 29.77 -14.29 11.55
CA ARG A 348 30.63 -13.97 10.40
C ARG A 348 31.09 -12.51 10.49
N LYS A 349 32.41 -12.31 10.42
CA LYS A 349 33.05 -11.00 10.32
C LYS A 349 32.69 -10.35 8.97
N PRO A 350 32.31 -9.06 8.93
CA PRO A 350 31.94 -8.40 7.69
C PRO A 350 33.16 -8.13 6.81
N GLU A 351 32.98 -8.19 5.49
CA GLU A 351 34.04 -8.01 4.50
C GLU A 351 33.88 -6.66 3.79
N PRO A 352 34.86 -5.73 3.90
CA PRO A 352 34.77 -4.43 3.24
C PRO A 352 34.86 -4.59 1.71
N LEU A 353 34.18 -3.69 0.99
CA LEU A 353 34.16 -3.67 -0.47
C LEU A 353 35.00 -2.50 -1.00
N ASP A 354 35.63 -2.70 -2.16
CA ASP A 354 36.42 -1.66 -2.84
C ASP A 354 35.65 -1.11 -4.03
N TYR A 355 35.48 0.22 -4.08
CA TYR A 355 34.70 0.88 -5.12
C TYR A 355 35.30 0.69 -6.51
N LYS A 356 36.62 0.86 -6.67
CA LYS A 356 37.28 0.82 -7.99
C LYS A 356 37.22 -0.58 -8.58
N LYS A 357 37.48 -1.59 -7.75
CA LYS A 357 37.37 -3.00 -8.14
C LYS A 357 35.95 -3.34 -8.61
N LEU A 358 34.93 -2.90 -7.88
CA LEU A 358 33.54 -3.13 -8.27
C LEU A 358 33.14 -2.35 -9.52
N LEU A 359 33.67 -1.14 -9.71
CA LEU A 359 33.46 -0.35 -10.92
C LEU A 359 33.99 -1.09 -12.15
N GLU A 360 35.20 -1.65 -12.08
CA GLU A 360 35.79 -2.46 -13.16
C GLU A 360 34.94 -3.71 -13.44
N GLN A 361 34.53 -4.43 -12.38
CA GLN A 361 33.75 -5.67 -12.48
C GLN A 361 32.29 -5.44 -12.95
N SER A 362 31.76 -4.23 -12.78
CA SER A 362 30.37 -3.89 -13.13
C SER A 362 30.21 -3.26 -14.51
N THR A 363 31.24 -3.28 -15.37
CA THR A 363 31.20 -2.69 -16.72
C THR A 363 30.02 -3.23 -17.55
N GLU A 364 29.81 -4.55 -17.55
CA GLU A 364 28.69 -5.18 -18.27
C GLU A 364 27.33 -4.83 -17.66
N ALA A 365 27.22 -4.89 -16.33
CA ALA A 365 25.99 -4.53 -15.61
C ALA A 365 25.60 -3.05 -15.80
N SER A 366 26.58 -2.17 -15.90
CA SER A 366 26.39 -0.74 -16.16
C SER A 366 25.81 -0.44 -17.54
N GLY A 367 26.13 -1.27 -18.54
CA GLY A 367 25.52 -1.21 -19.88
C GLY A 367 24.11 -1.81 -19.95
N ALA A 368 23.75 -2.69 -19.01
CA ALA A 368 22.49 -3.44 -19.00
C ALA A 368 21.45 -2.93 -17.97
N LYS A 369 21.64 -1.76 -17.36
CA LYS A 369 20.79 -1.20 -16.29
C LYS A 369 19.29 -1.25 -16.58
N ALA A 370 18.87 -0.85 -17.78
CA ALA A 370 17.46 -0.85 -18.16
C ALA A 370 16.85 -2.27 -18.14
N SER A 371 17.62 -3.29 -18.53
CA SER A 371 17.20 -4.69 -18.46
C SER A 371 17.13 -5.19 -17.02
N ILE A 372 18.11 -4.81 -16.18
CA ILE A 372 18.16 -5.18 -14.75
C ILE A 372 16.91 -4.69 -14.01
N LEU A 373 16.46 -3.46 -14.31
CA LEU A 373 15.29 -2.85 -13.67
C LEU A 373 13.95 -3.43 -14.15
N GLN A 374 13.89 -4.01 -15.36
CA GLN A 374 12.67 -4.65 -15.87
C GLN A 374 12.35 -5.97 -15.14
N GLU A 375 13.37 -6.74 -14.74
CA GLU A 375 13.21 -8.01 -14.04
C GLU A 375 13.17 -7.85 -12.51
N GLY A 376 12.16 -7.14 -12.00
CA GLY A 376 12.08 -6.80 -10.57
C GLY A 376 12.02 -7.98 -9.58
N GLN A 377 11.78 -9.20 -10.05
CA GLN A 377 11.76 -10.43 -9.22
C GLN A 377 13.10 -11.18 -9.22
N LYS A 378 14.03 -10.85 -10.12
CA LYS A 378 15.38 -11.43 -10.11
C LYS A 378 16.16 -10.85 -8.94
N VAL A 379 16.89 -11.70 -8.22
CA VAL A 379 17.85 -11.23 -7.22
C VAL A 379 19.11 -10.76 -7.94
N TRP A 380 19.45 -9.48 -7.76
CA TRP A 380 20.60 -8.87 -8.41
C TRP A 380 21.93 -9.39 -7.84
N SER A 381 22.94 -9.54 -8.70
CA SER A 381 24.34 -9.79 -8.34
C SER A 381 24.96 -8.60 -7.61
N LEU A 382 26.18 -8.73 -7.10
CA LEU A 382 26.81 -7.62 -6.36
C LEU A 382 27.12 -6.45 -7.30
N GLU A 383 27.56 -6.78 -8.51
CA GLU A 383 27.89 -5.88 -9.60
C GLU A 383 26.63 -5.20 -10.15
N GLU A 384 25.53 -5.94 -10.31
CA GLU A 384 24.22 -5.38 -10.69
C GLU A 384 23.70 -4.41 -9.62
N ASN A 385 23.76 -4.77 -8.32
CA ASN A 385 23.40 -3.85 -7.23
C ASN A 385 24.31 -2.61 -7.22
N PHE A 386 25.62 -2.76 -7.41
CA PHE A 386 26.55 -1.64 -7.47
C PHE A 386 26.21 -0.67 -8.62
N ALA A 387 25.94 -1.19 -9.81
CA ALA A 387 25.56 -0.39 -10.97
C ALA A 387 24.27 0.41 -10.72
N VAL A 388 23.26 -0.21 -10.08
CA VAL A 388 22.00 0.46 -9.71
C VAL A 388 22.20 1.46 -8.56
N PHE A 389 23.08 1.17 -7.60
CA PHE A 389 23.43 2.10 -6.52
C PHE A 389 24.01 3.41 -7.07
N VAL A 390 25.02 3.32 -7.94
CA VAL A 390 25.63 4.52 -8.56
C VAL A 390 24.62 5.27 -9.41
N ASP A 391 23.79 4.56 -10.18
CA ASP A 391 22.75 5.15 -11.02
C ASP A 391 21.67 5.91 -10.22
N SER A 392 21.15 5.28 -9.17
CA SER A 392 20.15 5.91 -8.30
C SER A 392 20.72 7.11 -7.53
N LEU A 393 21.99 7.07 -7.14
CA LEU A 393 22.67 8.23 -6.54
C LEU A 393 22.77 9.41 -7.50
N ASP A 394 23.08 9.18 -8.78
CA ASP A 394 23.11 10.25 -9.79
C ASP A 394 21.72 10.89 -9.98
N ARG A 395 20.68 10.06 -10.14
CA ARG A 395 19.28 10.52 -10.26
C ARG A 395 18.83 11.32 -9.03
N LEU A 396 19.05 10.77 -7.83
CA LEU A 396 18.69 11.44 -6.57
C LEU A 396 19.50 12.72 -6.34
N SER A 397 20.76 12.75 -6.74
CA SER A 397 21.60 13.96 -6.65
C SER A 397 21.07 15.08 -7.53
N LYS A 398 20.74 14.78 -8.80
CA LYS A 398 20.13 15.74 -9.72
C LYS A 398 18.82 16.29 -9.19
N ARG A 399 17.94 15.40 -8.71
CA ARG A 399 16.67 15.77 -8.08
C ARG A 399 16.87 16.66 -6.86
N MET A 400 17.83 16.36 -5.99
CA MET A 400 18.13 17.19 -4.82
C MET A 400 18.66 18.58 -5.22
N GLN A 401 19.50 18.67 -6.25
CA GLN A 401 19.96 19.96 -6.78
C GLN A 401 18.79 20.80 -7.33
N GLU A 402 17.84 20.18 -8.03
CA GLU A 402 16.63 20.85 -8.52
C GLU A 402 15.76 21.36 -7.36
N LEU A 403 15.56 20.54 -6.33
CA LEU A 403 14.83 20.95 -5.13
C LEU A 403 15.52 22.13 -4.41
N LYS A 404 16.85 22.10 -4.29
CA LYS A 404 17.65 23.21 -3.73
C LYS A 404 17.53 24.49 -4.55
N LYS A 405 17.51 24.41 -5.88
CA LYS A 405 17.29 25.57 -6.77
C LYS A 405 15.88 26.15 -6.58
N ALA A 406 14.85 25.30 -6.49
CA ALA A 406 13.48 25.73 -6.25
C ALA A 406 13.26 26.36 -4.86
N HIS A 407 14.05 25.94 -3.86
CA HIS A 407 13.97 26.39 -2.47
C HIS A 407 14.46 27.84 -2.23
N GLN A 408 15.20 28.47 -3.15
CA GLN A 408 15.73 29.84 -2.99
C GLN A 408 14.65 30.94 -2.73
N ASN A 409 13.37 30.57 -2.65
CA ASN A 409 12.21 31.40 -2.35
C ASN A 409 11.61 31.20 -0.93
N GLY A 410 12.33 30.60 0.04
CA GLY A 410 11.95 30.65 1.48
C GLY A 410 11.02 29.54 2.00
N GLY A 411 11.13 28.31 1.47
CA GLY A 411 10.38 27.14 1.94
C GLY A 411 11.05 26.35 3.09
N ALA A 412 10.53 25.16 3.41
CA ALA A 412 11.23 24.18 4.27
C ALA A 412 12.42 23.56 3.53
N GLU A 413 13.48 23.18 4.25
CA GLU A 413 14.71 22.61 3.67
C GLU A 413 14.38 21.40 2.77
N PRO A 414 14.91 21.35 1.54
CA PRO A 414 14.58 20.29 0.60
C PRO A 414 15.12 18.95 1.10
N LEU A 415 14.22 17.97 1.25
CA LEU A 415 14.55 16.63 1.70
C LEU A 415 13.92 15.58 0.77
N ILE A 416 14.56 14.42 0.66
CA ILE A 416 14.04 13.24 -0.02
C ILE A 416 13.81 12.15 1.02
N THR A 417 12.56 11.80 1.25
CA THR A 417 12.16 10.64 2.05
C THR A 417 11.89 9.44 1.16
N PHE A 418 12.07 8.24 1.71
CA PHE A 418 11.71 7.01 0.99
C PHE A 418 10.23 6.96 0.64
N ASP A 419 9.94 6.72 -0.64
CA ASP A 419 8.62 6.36 -1.15
C ASP A 419 8.74 5.06 -1.97
N LYS A 420 7.98 4.03 -1.57
CA LYS A 420 7.97 2.72 -2.23
C LYS A 420 7.49 2.78 -3.68
N ASP A 421 6.75 3.82 -4.06
CA ASP A 421 6.22 4.04 -5.41
C ASP A 421 7.07 5.04 -6.22
N ASP A 422 8.16 5.53 -5.63
CA ASP A 422 9.20 6.35 -6.27
C ASP A 422 10.38 5.45 -6.67
N GLU A 423 10.59 5.31 -7.98
CA GLU A 423 11.59 4.39 -8.53
C GLU A 423 13.02 4.76 -8.10
N ASP A 424 13.35 6.05 -7.94
CA ASP A 424 14.69 6.50 -7.54
C ASP A 424 15.01 6.05 -6.11
N THR A 425 14.08 6.28 -5.18
CA THR A 425 14.28 5.92 -3.77
C THR A 425 14.21 4.41 -3.55
N LEU A 426 13.36 3.70 -4.31
CA LEU A 426 13.27 2.25 -4.24
C LEU A 426 14.52 1.56 -4.78
N ASP A 427 15.06 2.03 -5.90
CA ASP A 427 16.30 1.50 -6.47
C ASP A 427 17.47 1.71 -5.52
N PHE A 428 17.58 2.90 -4.95
CA PHE A 428 18.60 3.22 -3.95
C PHE A 428 18.52 2.30 -2.74
N VAL A 429 17.34 2.13 -2.14
CA VAL A 429 17.15 1.27 -0.96
C VAL A 429 17.42 -0.20 -1.30
N THR A 430 16.98 -0.66 -2.47
CA THR A 430 17.20 -2.04 -2.94
C THR A 430 18.69 -2.33 -3.08
N ALA A 431 19.39 -1.50 -3.84
CA ALA A 431 20.80 -1.66 -4.10
C ALA A 431 21.64 -1.54 -2.81
N SER A 432 21.38 -0.49 -2.03
CA SER A 432 22.13 -0.23 -0.80
C SER A 432 21.97 -1.33 0.26
N ALA A 433 20.75 -1.87 0.40
CA ALA A 433 20.46 -2.96 1.33
C ALA A 433 21.13 -4.26 0.88
N ASN A 434 21.10 -4.59 -0.41
CA ASN A 434 21.71 -5.81 -0.94
C ASN A 434 23.24 -5.79 -0.91
N ILE A 435 23.88 -4.65 -1.21
CA ILE A 435 25.33 -4.47 -1.03
C ILE A 435 25.70 -4.73 0.43
N ARG A 436 24.94 -4.15 1.37
CA ARG A 436 25.13 -4.42 2.80
C ARG A 436 24.90 -5.88 3.16
N SER A 437 23.86 -6.53 2.61
CA SER A 437 23.64 -7.97 2.83
C SER A 437 24.86 -8.79 2.40
N SER A 438 25.47 -8.49 1.25
CA SER A 438 26.69 -9.16 0.79
C SER A 438 27.86 -9.02 1.77
N ILE A 439 28.08 -7.82 2.32
CA ILE A 439 29.15 -7.55 3.30
C ILE A 439 29.04 -8.43 4.54
N PHE A 440 27.81 -8.64 5.03
CA PHE A 440 27.55 -9.44 6.24
C PHE A 440 27.26 -10.92 5.94
N GLY A 441 27.34 -11.36 4.69
CA GLY A 441 27.00 -12.72 4.29
C GLY A 441 25.52 -13.09 4.46
N ILE A 442 24.64 -12.09 4.38
CA ILE A 442 23.18 -12.23 4.45
C ILE A 442 22.65 -12.44 3.02
N GLU A 443 21.59 -13.23 2.89
CA GLU A 443 20.89 -13.42 1.63
C GLU A 443 20.40 -12.08 1.05
N ARG A 444 20.71 -11.82 -0.23
CA ARG A 444 20.15 -10.69 -0.98
C ARG A 444 18.70 -10.97 -1.36
N LYS A 445 17.92 -9.91 -1.56
CA LYS A 445 16.52 -10.00 -1.95
C LYS A 445 16.26 -9.29 -3.27
N SER A 446 15.22 -9.73 -3.97
CA SER A 446 14.82 -9.08 -5.23
C SER A 446 14.31 -7.67 -4.95
N ARG A 447 14.28 -6.82 -5.97
CA ARG A 447 13.66 -5.48 -5.87
C ARG A 447 12.21 -5.56 -5.41
N PHE A 448 11.48 -6.57 -5.89
CA PHE A 448 10.10 -6.85 -5.51
C PHE A 448 9.96 -7.15 -4.00
N ASP A 449 10.80 -8.06 -3.47
CA ASP A 449 10.78 -8.42 -2.05
C ASP A 449 11.18 -7.23 -1.17
N ILE A 450 12.20 -6.46 -1.58
CA ILE A 450 12.63 -5.27 -0.85
C ILE A 450 11.52 -4.21 -0.87
N LYS A 451 10.84 -3.99 -2.00
CA LYS A 451 9.67 -3.09 -2.07
C LYS A 451 8.60 -3.50 -1.06
N GLN A 452 8.31 -4.80 -0.94
CA GLN A 452 7.34 -5.33 0.02
C GLN A 452 7.77 -5.08 1.47
N MET A 453 9.01 -5.40 1.80
CA MET A 453 9.57 -5.28 3.15
C MET A 453 9.77 -3.81 3.58
N ALA A 454 10.37 -2.99 2.71
CA ALA A 454 10.63 -1.57 2.96
C ALA A 454 9.33 -0.74 2.99
N GLY A 455 8.38 -1.07 2.11
CA GLY A 455 7.09 -0.40 2.01
C GLY A 455 6.06 -0.85 3.05
N ASN A 456 6.37 -1.84 3.89
CA ASN A 456 5.40 -2.52 4.77
C ASN A 456 4.13 -2.91 4.01
N ILE A 457 4.28 -3.45 2.78
CA ILE A 457 3.15 -3.65 1.88
C ILE A 457 2.24 -4.75 2.43
N ILE A 458 1.05 -4.35 2.82
CA ILE A 458 -0.05 -5.26 3.18
C ILE A 458 -0.68 -5.74 1.87
N PRO A 459 -0.69 -7.06 1.57
CA PRO A 459 -1.38 -7.58 0.41
C PRO A 459 -2.85 -7.15 0.44
N ALA A 460 -3.38 -6.72 -0.68
CA ALA A 460 -4.75 -6.22 -0.75
C ALA A 460 -5.42 -6.71 -2.03
N ILE A 461 -6.60 -7.30 -1.87
CA ILE A 461 -7.35 -7.96 -2.94
C ILE A 461 -8.72 -7.30 -3.05
N ALA A 462 -9.15 -7.00 -4.28
CA ALA A 462 -10.42 -6.31 -4.54
C ALA A 462 -11.63 -7.04 -3.94
N THR A 463 -11.65 -8.37 -4.00
CA THR A 463 -12.73 -9.20 -3.46
C THR A 463 -12.84 -9.09 -1.93
N THR A 464 -11.71 -9.16 -1.21
CA THR A 464 -11.68 -8.98 0.25
C THR A 464 -12.20 -7.59 0.64
N ASN A 465 -11.78 -6.54 -0.08
CA ASN A 465 -12.25 -5.16 0.14
C ASN A 465 -13.77 -5.04 -0.08
N ALA A 466 -14.29 -5.63 -1.16
CA ALA A 466 -15.71 -5.58 -1.49
C ALA A 466 -16.58 -6.27 -0.43
N ILE A 467 -16.13 -7.42 0.10
CA ILE A 467 -16.82 -8.15 1.16
C ILE A 467 -16.82 -7.32 2.46
N VAL A 468 -15.67 -6.78 2.87
CA VAL A 468 -15.57 -5.91 4.05
C VAL A 468 -16.48 -4.69 3.92
N ALA A 469 -16.44 -3.99 2.78
CA ALA A 469 -17.30 -2.84 2.52
C ALA A 469 -18.80 -3.18 2.57
N GLY A 470 -19.20 -4.35 2.05
CA GLY A 470 -20.58 -4.84 2.16
C GLY A 470 -20.98 -5.10 3.61
N LEU A 471 -20.11 -5.75 4.39
CA LEU A 471 -20.32 -6.00 5.81
C LEU A 471 -20.44 -4.71 6.62
N CYS A 472 -19.66 -3.67 6.30
CA CYS A 472 -19.77 -2.35 6.93
C CYS A 472 -21.18 -1.76 6.76
N VAL A 473 -21.73 -1.79 5.54
CA VAL A 473 -23.10 -1.30 5.29
C VAL A 473 -24.14 -2.15 6.03
N LEU A 474 -23.99 -3.48 6.05
CA LEU A 474 -24.91 -4.35 6.80
C LEU A 474 -24.90 -4.08 8.31
N GLN A 475 -23.73 -3.82 8.92
CA GLN A 475 -23.65 -3.43 10.32
C GLN A 475 -24.26 -2.05 10.57
N SER A 476 -24.10 -1.13 9.63
CA SER A 476 -24.66 0.22 9.74
C SER A 476 -26.18 0.24 9.79
N PHE A 477 -26.87 -0.73 9.16
CA PHE A 477 -28.31 -0.87 9.29
C PHE A 477 -28.76 -1.16 10.72
N LYS A 478 -28.00 -1.98 11.46
CA LYS A 478 -28.28 -2.25 12.87
C LYS A 478 -28.04 -1.01 13.72
N VAL A 479 -26.97 -0.28 13.44
CA VAL A 479 -26.66 1.00 14.09
C VAL A 479 -27.79 2.02 13.88
N LEU A 480 -28.29 2.17 12.65
CA LEU A 480 -29.41 3.09 12.34
C LEU A 480 -30.75 2.67 12.94
N LYS A 481 -30.89 1.42 13.39
CA LYS A 481 -32.05 0.94 14.18
C LYS A 481 -31.83 1.05 15.69
N GLY A 482 -30.63 1.42 16.14
CA GLY A 482 -30.26 1.40 17.56
C GLY A 482 -30.01 0.00 18.13
N GLU A 483 -29.91 -1.03 17.28
CA GLU A 483 -29.77 -2.44 17.67
C GLU A 483 -28.30 -2.81 17.94
N TYR A 484 -27.62 -2.09 18.83
CA TYR A 484 -26.19 -2.29 19.11
C TYR A 484 -25.87 -3.69 19.65
N THR A 485 -26.78 -4.30 20.42
CA THR A 485 -26.66 -5.67 20.94
C THR A 485 -26.65 -6.73 19.85
N ASN A 486 -27.21 -6.44 18.67
CA ASN A 486 -27.23 -7.33 17.51
C ASN A 486 -26.01 -7.15 16.60
N THR A 487 -25.15 -6.17 16.89
CA THR A 487 -23.90 -5.98 16.16
C THR A 487 -22.92 -7.09 16.53
N LYS A 488 -22.08 -7.49 15.57
CA LYS A 488 -21.08 -8.54 15.77
C LYS A 488 -19.75 -8.08 15.20
N GLU A 489 -18.66 -8.42 15.87
CA GLU A 489 -17.35 -8.42 15.23
C GLU A 489 -17.32 -9.59 14.23
N VAL A 490 -17.20 -9.26 12.95
CA VAL A 490 -17.14 -10.26 11.88
C VAL A 490 -15.69 -10.37 11.43
N LYS A 491 -15.14 -11.58 11.44
CA LYS A 491 -13.82 -11.91 10.91
C LYS A 491 -13.98 -13.03 9.88
N PHE A 492 -13.24 -12.95 8.78
CA PHE A 492 -13.25 -14.00 7.77
C PHE A 492 -11.88 -14.15 7.11
N CYS A 493 -11.64 -15.32 6.51
CA CYS A 493 -10.55 -15.59 5.58
C CYS A 493 -11.15 -16.27 4.33
N LEU A 494 -10.87 -15.75 3.14
CA LEU A 494 -11.37 -16.33 1.88
C LEU A 494 -10.64 -17.62 1.47
N LEU A 495 -9.44 -17.84 1.99
CA LEU A 495 -8.73 -19.11 1.86
C LEU A 495 -8.86 -19.85 3.19
N GLN A 496 -9.86 -20.73 3.29
CA GLN A 496 -9.77 -21.82 4.26
C GLN A 496 -8.77 -22.83 3.69
N ARG A 497 -7.63 -22.99 4.37
CA ARG A 497 -6.81 -24.20 4.23
C ARG A 497 -7.41 -25.28 5.11
#